data_AF-A0A7G2U516-F1
#
_entry.id   AF-A0A7G2U516-F1
#
_cell.length_a   1.000
_cell.length_b   1.000
_cell.length_c   1.000
_cell.angle_alpha   90.00
_cell.angle_beta   90.00
_cell.angle_gamma   90.00
#
_symmetry.space_group_name_H-M   'P 1'
#
loop_
_entity.id
_entity.type
_entity.pdbx_description
1 polymer ?
#
loop_
_entity_poly.entity_id
_entity_poly.type
_entity_poly.pdbx_seq_one_letter_code
_entity_poly.pdbx_strand_id
1 'polypeptide(L)'
;MHMSRSTDPTSPLAHSDTWTGLALMATGGIAAWLARGFDQMSRSYPMALAWVLVALGALLVINVLRRQSASASFRTPAQVALLALLILGLWTLALSGGLGYLLPTFVMQLCFILLCGSLGLIQAAMIAAAITGISYLAFIVGLGVRLPATLLPWLM
;
A
#
# COMPACT_ATOMS: atom_id res chain seq x y z
N MET A 1 -22.11 36.90 12.22
CA MET A 1 -22.74 36.18 11.10
C MET A 1 -22.45 34.70 11.29
N HIS A 2 -23.39 33.96 11.89
CA HIS A 2 -23.26 32.51 12.08
C HIS A 2 -23.61 31.84 10.76
N MET A 3 -22.60 31.33 10.06
CA MET A 3 -22.77 30.55 8.84
C MET A 3 -23.35 29.19 9.27
N SER A 4 -24.65 28.98 9.05
CA SER A 4 -25.29 27.67 9.22
C SER A 4 -24.63 26.69 8.24
N ARG A 5 -23.80 25.77 8.74
CA ARG A 5 -23.39 24.60 7.95
C ARG A 5 -24.67 23.89 7.50
N SER A 6 -24.87 23.78 6.19
CA SER A 6 -25.95 22.96 5.64
C SER A 6 -25.78 21.54 6.17
N THR A 7 -26.69 21.10 7.03
CA THR A 7 -26.77 19.74 7.56
C THR A 7 -27.51 18.82 6.60
N ASP A 8 -27.39 19.05 5.29
CA ASP A 8 -27.98 18.12 4.34
C ASP A 8 -27.20 16.80 4.40
N PRO A 9 -27.89 15.66 4.54
CA PRO A 9 -27.25 14.36 4.53
C PRO A 9 -26.54 14.19 3.18
N THR A 10 -25.21 14.30 3.20
CA THR A 10 -24.41 14.05 2.00
C THR A 10 -24.42 12.56 1.72
N SER A 11 -24.71 12.18 0.47
CA SER A 11 -24.69 10.79 0.02
C SER A 11 -23.40 10.09 0.45
N PRO A 12 -23.45 8.82 0.91
CA PRO A 12 -22.25 8.06 1.26
C PRO A 12 -21.27 7.92 0.08
N LEU A 13 -21.74 8.10 -1.16
CA LEU A 13 -20.91 8.14 -2.37
C LEU A 13 -20.04 9.40 -2.47
N ALA A 14 -20.37 10.47 -1.74
CA ALA A 14 -19.60 11.72 -1.71
C ALA A 14 -18.42 11.67 -0.72
N HIS A 15 -18.26 10.57 0.02
CA HIS A 15 -17.19 10.38 1.00
C HIS A 15 -16.04 9.58 0.38
N SER A 16 -14.82 10.12 0.41
CA SER A 16 -13.64 9.48 -0.20
C SER A 16 -13.37 8.07 0.37
N ASP A 17 -13.56 7.87 1.67
CA ASP A 17 -13.42 6.54 2.31
C ASP A 17 -14.33 5.45 1.72
N THR A 18 -15.49 5.80 1.17
CA THR A 18 -16.36 4.85 0.47
C THR A 18 -15.65 4.30 -0.76
N TRP A 19 -15.05 5.17 -1.56
CA TRP A 19 -14.32 4.78 -2.77
C TRP A 19 -13.01 4.08 -2.45
N THR A 20 -12.29 4.53 -1.42
CA THR A 20 -11.10 3.81 -0.90
C THR A 20 -11.48 2.40 -0.47
N GLY A 21 -12.59 2.25 0.26
CA GLY A 21 -13.07 0.95 0.71
C GLY A 21 -13.49 0.04 -0.45
N LEU A 22 -14.24 0.57 -1.42
CA LEU A 22 -14.61 -0.16 -2.64
C LEU A 22 -13.38 -0.57 -3.46
N ALA A 23 -12.39 0.31 -3.59
CA ALA A 23 -11.13 0.01 -4.28
C ALA A 23 -10.38 -1.13 -3.57
N LEU A 24 -10.27 -1.10 -2.24
CA LEU A 24 -9.64 -2.17 -1.46
C LEU A 24 -10.38 -3.51 -1.63
N MET A 25 -11.71 -3.49 -1.58
CA MET A 25 -12.53 -4.70 -1.82
C MET A 25 -12.33 -5.24 -3.23
N ALA A 26 -12.36 -4.39 -4.25
CA ALA A 26 -12.15 -4.80 -5.64
C ALA A 26 -10.74 -5.38 -5.84
N THR A 27 -9.71 -4.69 -5.33
CA THR A 27 -8.31 -5.12 -5.46
C THR A 27 -8.07 -6.42 -4.70
N GLY A 28 -8.62 -6.55 -3.49
CA GLY A 28 -8.56 -7.79 -2.72
C GLY A 28 -9.30 -8.94 -3.41
N GLY A 29 -10.47 -8.70 -4.00
CA GLY A 29 -11.19 -9.69 -4.80
C GLY A 29 -10.40 -10.17 -6.03
N ILE A 30 -9.79 -9.23 -6.76
CA ILE A 30 -8.90 -9.54 -7.90
C ILE A 30 -7.67 -10.34 -7.42
N ALA A 31 -7.03 -9.92 -6.32
CA ALA A 31 -5.89 -10.61 -5.76
C ALA A 31 -6.24 -12.04 -5.31
N ALA A 32 -7.41 -12.25 -4.69
CA ALA A 32 -7.91 -13.56 -4.31
C ALA A 32 -8.17 -14.45 -5.53
N TRP A 33 -8.66 -13.88 -6.63
CA TRP A 33 -8.84 -14.61 -7.89
C TRP A 33 -7.49 -15.01 -8.50
N LEU A 34 -6.53 -14.08 -8.59
CA LEU A 34 -5.18 -14.35 -9.09
C LEU A 34 -4.43 -15.38 -8.23
N ALA A 35 -4.61 -15.34 -6.90
CA ALA A 35 -3.99 -16.29 -5.98
C ALA A 35 -4.35 -17.75 -6.29
N ARG A 36 -5.49 -18.02 -6.94
CA ARG A 36 -5.89 -19.39 -7.34
C ARG A 36 -4.92 -20.01 -8.35
N GLY A 37 -4.21 -19.19 -9.11
CA GLY A 37 -3.19 -19.64 -10.07
C GLY A 37 -1.87 -20.08 -9.43
N PHE A 38 -1.66 -19.81 -8.14
CA PHE A 38 -0.44 -20.24 -7.43
C PHE A 38 -0.54 -21.68 -6.94
N ASP A 39 0.60 -22.34 -6.84
CA ASP A 39 0.74 -23.66 -6.21
C ASP A 39 0.26 -23.64 -4.76
N GLN A 40 -0.19 -24.79 -4.26
CA GLN A 40 -0.81 -24.90 -2.93
C GLN A 40 0.05 -24.34 -1.79
N MET A 41 1.38 -24.50 -1.89
CA MET A 41 2.33 -24.02 -0.88
C MET A 41 2.48 -22.49 -0.88
N SER A 42 2.39 -21.85 -2.04
CA SER A 42 2.60 -20.40 -2.21
C SER A 42 1.31 -19.60 -2.19
N ARG A 43 0.15 -20.26 -2.31
CA ARG A 43 -1.18 -19.63 -2.39
C ARG A 43 -1.65 -18.99 -1.09
N SER A 44 -1.25 -19.53 0.06
CA SER A 44 -1.74 -19.10 1.38
C SER A 44 -1.48 -17.62 1.67
N TYR A 45 -0.27 -17.14 1.37
CA TYR A 45 0.13 -15.75 1.57
C TYR A 45 -0.67 -14.73 0.74
N PRO A 46 -0.69 -14.80 -0.62
CA PRO A 46 -1.45 -13.84 -1.43
C PRO A 46 -2.95 -13.92 -1.14
N MET A 47 -3.48 -15.10 -0.79
CA MET A 47 -4.89 -15.26 -0.40
C MET A 47 -5.19 -14.57 0.94
N ALA A 48 -4.33 -14.71 1.95
CA ALA A 48 -4.50 -14.03 3.23
C ALA A 48 -4.46 -12.51 3.06
N LEU A 49 -3.48 -11.99 2.30
CA LEU A 49 -3.36 -10.57 2.00
C LEU A 49 -4.61 -10.04 1.27
N ALA A 50 -5.11 -10.78 0.28
CA ALA A 50 -6.32 -10.47 -0.44
C ALA A 50 -7.53 -10.31 0.50
N TRP A 51 -7.72 -11.25 1.44
CA TRP A 51 -8.81 -11.18 2.42
C TRP A 51 -8.67 -10.02 3.40
N VAL A 52 -7.45 -9.70 3.83
CA VAL A 52 -7.19 -8.52 4.66
C VAL A 52 -7.61 -7.24 3.94
N LEU A 53 -7.27 -7.10 2.65
CA LEU A 53 -7.70 -5.95 1.85
C LEU A 53 -9.23 -5.85 1.74
N VAL A 54 -9.90 -6.98 1.47
CA VAL A 54 -11.38 -7.03 1.42
C VAL A 54 -11.99 -6.61 2.76
N ALA A 55 -11.48 -7.15 3.87
CA ALA A 55 -11.99 -6.85 5.20
C ALA A 55 -11.80 -5.38 5.57
N LEU A 56 -10.62 -4.81 5.34
CA LEU A 56 -10.34 -3.39 5.59
C LEU A 56 -11.24 -2.50 4.73
N GLY A 57 -11.42 -2.84 3.45
CA GLY A 57 -12.30 -2.10 2.56
C GLY A 57 -13.76 -2.13 3.00
N ALA A 58 -14.25 -3.30 3.40
CA ALA A 58 -15.61 -3.45 3.94
C ALA A 58 -15.80 -2.64 5.23
N LEU A 59 -14.82 -2.65 6.14
CA LEU A 59 -14.87 -1.87 7.37
C LEU A 59 -14.95 -0.36 7.10
N LEU A 60 -14.22 0.16 6.11
CA LEU A 60 -14.31 1.58 5.71
C LEU A 60 -15.71 1.93 5.21
N VAL A 61 -16.27 1.14 4.29
CA VAL A 61 -17.62 1.37 3.75
C VAL A 61 -18.67 1.31 4.86
N ILE A 62 -18.62 0.29 5.72
CA ILE A 62 -19.52 0.15 6.87
C ILE A 62 -19.41 1.35 7.81
N ASN A 63 -18.19 1.82 8.08
CA ASN A 63 -17.97 2.96 8.97
C ASN A 63 -18.59 4.25 8.40
N VAL A 64 -18.45 4.50 7.10
CA VAL A 64 -19.09 5.66 6.43
C VAL A 64 -20.61 5.55 6.53
N LEU A 65 -21.17 4.39 6.20
CA LEU A 65 -22.61 4.14 6.24
C LEU A 65 -23.19 4.33 7.66
N ARG A 66 -22.45 3.91 8.69
CA ARG A 66 -22.86 4.04 10.09
C ARG A 66 -22.82 5.47 10.60
N ARG A 67 -21.79 6.24 10.23
CA ARG A 67 -21.56 7.57 10.81
C ARG A 67 -22.27 8.70 10.07
N GLN A 68 -22.90 8.44 8.91
CA GLN A 68 -23.56 9.44 8.06
C GLN A 68 -22.75 10.75 7.99
N SER A 69 -21.44 10.61 7.83
CA SER A 69 -20.50 11.71 8.03
C SER A 69 -20.59 12.72 6.90
N ALA A 70 -20.32 13.99 7.23
CA ALA A 70 -20.17 15.05 6.25
C ALA A 70 -19.15 14.64 5.17
N SER A 71 -19.35 15.12 3.95
CA SER A 71 -18.49 14.79 2.81
C SER A 71 -17.00 14.97 3.13
N ALA A 72 -16.21 13.93 2.83
CA ALA A 72 -14.75 13.97 2.92
C ALA A 72 -14.15 14.26 1.54
N SER A 73 -13.18 15.18 1.50
CA SER A 73 -12.53 15.56 0.25
C SER A 73 -11.73 14.40 -0.35
N PHE A 74 -11.79 14.31 -1.69
CA PHE A 74 -10.98 13.37 -2.48
C PHE A 74 -9.55 13.86 -2.72
N ARG A 75 -9.27 15.15 -2.50
CA ARG A 75 -8.00 15.77 -2.93
C ARG A 75 -6.79 15.11 -2.28
N THR A 76 -6.78 15.00 -0.96
CA THR A 76 -5.63 14.44 -0.22
C THR A 76 -5.44 12.95 -0.50
N PRO A 77 -6.49 12.09 -0.42
CA PRO A 77 -6.34 10.68 -0.80
C PRO A 77 -5.86 10.48 -2.24
N ALA A 78 -6.37 11.27 -3.19
CA ALA A 78 -5.95 11.19 -4.59
C ALA A 78 -4.48 11.60 -4.79
N GLN A 79 -4.01 12.64 -4.09
CA GLN A 79 -2.61 13.05 -4.13
C GLN A 79 -1.68 11.98 -3.55
N VAL A 80 -2.06 11.39 -2.41
CA VAL A 80 -1.29 10.29 -1.80
C VAL A 80 -1.29 9.07 -2.71
N ALA A 81 -2.43 8.69 -3.29
CA ALA A 81 -2.53 7.58 -4.23
C ALA A 81 -1.66 7.79 -5.47
N LEU A 82 -1.68 9.00 -6.05
CA LEU A 82 -0.85 9.34 -7.21
C LEU A 82 0.65 9.24 -6.88
N LEU A 83 1.08 9.80 -5.75
CA LEU A 83 2.48 9.72 -5.32
C LEU A 83 2.88 8.27 -5.03
N ALA A 84 2.01 7.48 -4.40
CA ALA A 84 2.26 6.08 -4.13
C ALA A 84 2.41 5.26 -5.43
N LEU A 85 1.54 5.50 -6.42
CA LEU A 85 1.63 4.87 -7.74
C LEU A 85 2.94 5.25 -8.47
N LEU A 86 3.34 6.52 -8.38
CA LEU A 86 4.60 6.98 -8.97
C LEU A 86 5.81 6.31 -8.31
N ILE A 87 5.83 6.20 -6.98
CA ILE A 87 6.89 5.51 -6.24
C ILE A 87 6.95 4.03 -6.63
N LEU A 88 5.81 3.35 -6.73
CA LEU A 88 5.74 1.95 -7.18
C LEU A 88 6.24 1.79 -8.62
N GLY A 89 5.88 2.72 -9.51
CA GLY A 89 6.35 2.72 -10.89
C GLY A 89 7.87 2.85 -10.96
N LEU A 90 8.44 3.82 -10.25
CA LEU A 90 9.89 4.02 -10.18
C LEU A 90 10.61 2.83 -9.56
N TRP A 91 10.07 2.24 -8.50
CA TRP A 91 10.61 1.03 -7.88
C TRP A 91 10.61 -0.15 -8.86
N THR A 92 9.52 -0.36 -9.58
CA THR A 92 9.40 -1.44 -10.58
C THR A 92 10.40 -1.25 -11.73
N LEU A 93 10.55 -0.02 -12.22
CA LEU A 93 11.53 0.33 -13.24
C LEU A 93 12.97 0.12 -12.74
N ALA A 94 13.26 0.49 -11.49
CA ALA A 94 14.56 0.31 -10.88
C ALA A 94 14.94 -1.18 -10.75
N LEU A 95 14.00 -2.01 -10.30
CA LEU A 95 14.20 -3.47 -10.25
C LEU A 95 14.42 -4.05 -11.65
N SER A 96 13.60 -3.63 -12.63
CA SER A 96 13.68 -4.10 -14.01
C SER A 96 14.97 -3.65 -14.71
N GLY A 97 15.52 -2.49 -14.32
CA GLY A 97 16.77 -1.93 -14.81
C GLY A 97 18.04 -2.52 -14.17
N GLY A 98 17.90 -3.50 -13.25
CA GLY A 98 19.05 -4.19 -12.67
C GLY A 98 19.73 -3.46 -11.50
N LEU A 99 19.06 -2.51 -10.85
CA LEU A 99 19.58 -1.87 -9.62
C LEU A 99 19.56 -2.79 -8.39
N GLY A 100 19.08 -4.02 -8.55
CA GLY A 100 18.98 -5.01 -7.49
C GLY A 100 17.84 -4.72 -6.51
N TYR A 101 17.63 -5.63 -5.54
CA TYR A 101 16.50 -5.53 -4.61
C TYR A 101 16.67 -4.45 -3.52
N LEU A 102 17.86 -4.36 -2.90
CA LEU A 102 18.05 -3.63 -1.64
C LEU A 102 17.80 -2.13 -1.77
N LEU A 103 18.56 -1.43 -2.61
CA LEU A 103 18.47 0.03 -2.71
C LEU A 103 17.07 0.49 -3.17
N PRO A 104 16.48 -0.03 -4.28
CA PRO A 104 15.15 0.41 -4.70
C PRO A 104 14.09 0.16 -3.64
N THR A 105 14.14 -0.99 -2.97
CA THR A 105 13.15 -1.36 -1.93
C THR A 105 13.29 -0.48 -0.69
N PHE A 106 14.53 -0.16 -0.28
CA PHE A 106 14.80 0.78 0.79
C PHE A 106 14.24 2.17 0.49
N VAL A 107 14.53 2.71 -0.70
CA VAL A 107 14.05 4.04 -1.12
C VAL A 107 12.53 4.06 -1.20
N MET A 108 11.92 3.02 -1.79
CA MET A 108 10.46 2.88 -1.85
C MET A 108 9.83 2.89 -0.47
N GLN A 109 10.35 2.09 0.48
CA GLN A 109 9.84 2.03 1.84
C GLN A 109 10.01 3.35 2.58
N LEU A 110 11.17 4.00 2.44
CA LEU A 110 11.40 5.32 3.01
C LEU A 110 10.38 6.34 2.50
N CYS A 111 10.13 6.39 1.19
CA CYS A 111 9.14 7.28 0.60
C CYS A 111 7.73 7.00 1.12
N PHE A 112 7.32 5.74 1.29
CA PHE A 112 6.01 5.41 1.87
C PHE A 112 5.87 5.82 3.33
N ILE A 113 6.90 5.57 4.14
CA ILE A 113 6.87 5.98 5.55
C ILE A 113 6.79 7.51 5.65
N LEU A 114 7.54 8.23 4.82
CA LEU A 114 7.49 9.70 4.77
C LEU A 114 6.15 10.22 4.24
N LEU A 115 5.51 9.54 3.29
CA LEU A 115 4.16 9.88 2.81
C LEU A 115 3.09 9.71 3.90
N CYS A 116 3.27 8.76 4.82
CA CYS A 116 2.39 8.62 5.98
C CYS A 116 2.56 9.73 7.03
N GLY A 117 3.61 10.57 6.90
CA GLY A 117 3.76 11.84 7.63
C GLY A 117 3.99 11.73 9.14
N SER A 118 4.23 10.54 9.68
CA SER A 118 4.20 10.30 11.12
C SER A 118 5.58 10.27 11.80
N LEU A 119 6.68 10.26 11.05
CA LEU A 119 8.03 10.00 11.57
C LEU A 119 9.08 10.97 11.00
N GLY A 120 10.07 11.32 11.82
CA GLY A 120 11.24 12.09 11.36
C GLY A 120 12.11 11.27 10.40
N LEU A 121 12.87 11.94 9.52
CA LEU A 121 13.63 11.31 8.43
C LEU A 121 14.54 10.15 8.91
N ILE A 122 15.25 10.34 10.02
CA ILE A 122 16.15 9.33 10.59
C ILE A 122 15.36 8.09 11.03
N GLN A 123 14.24 8.28 11.73
CA GLN A 123 13.40 7.18 12.19
C GLN A 123 12.76 6.43 11.02
N ALA A 124 12.30 7.17 10.00
CA ALA A 124 11.79 6.59 8.77
C ALA A 124 12.87 5.75 8.05
N ALA A 125 14.11 6.26 7.97
CA ALA A 125 15.23 5.54 7.39
C ALA A 125 15.60 4.28 8.18
N MET A 126 15.62 4.33 9.51
CA MET A 126 15.89 3.14 10.33
C MET A 126 14.82 2.06 10.13
N ILE A 127 13.54 2.44 10.11
CA ILE A 127 12.44 1.50 9.90
C ILE A 127 12.48 0.93 8.47
N ALA A 128 12.72 1.76 7.46
CA ALA A 128 12.90 1.30 6.08
C ALA A 128 14.07 0.31 5.97
N ALA A 129 15.21 0.60 6.59
CA ALA A 129 16.36 -0.30 6.61
C ALA A 129 16.02 -1.63 7.28
N ALA A 130 15.34 -1.60 8.43
CA ALA A 130 14.92 -2.79 9.15
C ALA A 130 13.95 -3.65 8.32
N ILE A 131 12.90 -3.04 7.74
CA ILE A 131 11.93 -3.75 6.91
C ILE A 131 12.61 -4.34 5.67
N THR A 132 13.45 -3.57 4.97
CA THR A 132 14.19 -4.05 3.79
C THR A 132 15.10 -5.23 4.15
N GLY A 133 15.89 -5.11 5.23
CA GLY A 133 16.81 -6.16 5.68
C GLY A 133 16.09 -7.43 6.12
N ILE A 134 15.04 -7.31 6.94
CA ILE A 134 14.24 -8.46 7.38
C ILE A 134 13.55 -9.13 6.18
N SER A 135 12.99 -8.35 5.26
CA SER A 135 12.35 -8.90 4.05
C SER A 135 13.36 -9.65 3.20
N TYR A 136 14.55 -9.06 2.97
CA TYR A 136 15.64 -9.70 2.24
C TYR A 136 16.02 -11.06 2.85
N LEU A 137 16.21 -11.10 4.18
CA LEU A 137 16.51 -12.33 4.91
C LEU A 137 15.35 -13.34 4.81
N ALA A 138 14.11 -12.91 4.95
CA ALA A 138 12.95 -13.78 4.85
C ALA A 138 12.84 -14.42 3.45
N PHE A 139 13.09 -13.67 2.38
CA PHE A 139 13.05 -14.18 1.01
C PHE A 139 14.20 -15.15 0.71
N ILE A 140 15.43 -14.80 1.10
CA ILE A 140 16.59 -15.63 0.79
C ILE A 140 16.69 -16.84 1.72
N VAL A 141 16.61 -16.63 3.03
CA VAL A 141 16.77 -17.68 4.04
C VAL A 141 15.48 -18.47 4.24
N GLY A 142 14.35 -17.77 4.33
CA GLY A 142 13.06 -18.41 4.62
C GLY A 142 12.43 -19.08 3.40
N LEU A 143 12.50 -18.43 2.23
CA LEU A 143 11.82 -18.91 1.02
C LEU A 143 12.78 -19.46 -0.05
N GLY A 144 14.09 -19.35 0.14
CA GLY A 144 15.09 -19.82 -0.84
C GLY A 144 15.01 -19.08 -2.18
N VAL A 145 14.38 -17.90 -2.23
CA VAL A 145 14.13 -17.14 -3.46
C VAL A 145 15.36 -16.30 -3.82
N ARG A 146 15.75 -16.33 -5.09
CA ARG A 146 16.79 -15.45 -5.63
C ARG A 146 16.17 -14.09 -5.96
N LEU A 147 16.51 -13.08 -5.18
CA LEU A 147 16.12 -11.70 -5.44
C LEU A 147 16.95 -11.12 -6.60
N PRO A 148 16.44 -10.09 -7.32
CA PRO A 148 17.18 -9.43 -8.38
C PRO A 148 18.56 -8.99 -7.90
N ALA A 149 19.61 -9.55 -8.53
CA ALA A 149 20.98 -9.16 -8.27
C ALA A 149 21.24 -7.79 -8.87
N THR A 150 22.02 -6.96 -8.17
CA THR A 150 22.45 -5.67 -8.71
C THR A 150 23.53 -5.88 -9.77
N LEU A 151 23.43 -5.14 -10.87
CA LEU A 151 24.49 -5.04 -11.88
C LEU A 151 25.67 -4.18 -11.39
N LEU A 152 25.49 -3.45 -10.29
CA LEU A 152 26.47 -2.57 -9.66
C LEU A 152 26.87 -3.18 -8.31
N PRO A 153 28.03 -3.86 -8.20
CA PRO A 153 28.42 -4.61 -6.99
C PRO A 153 28.52 -3.75 -5.72
N TRP A 154 28.75 -2.45 -5.89
CA TRP A 154 28.89 -1.47 -4.81
C TRP A 154 27.55 -0.97 -4.23
N LEU A 155 26.42 -1.43 -4.79
CA LEU A 155 25.06 -1.18 -4.29
C LEU A 155 24.51 -2.36 -3.46
N MET A 156 25.33 -3.37 -3.16
CA MET A 156 25.01 -4.47 -2.24
C MET A 156 25.20 -4.09 -0.78
#